data_AF-A0A954YJL6-F1
#
_entry.id   AF-A0A954YJL6-F1
#
_cell.length_a   1.000
_cell.length_b   1.000
_cell.length_c   1.000
_cell.angle_alpha   90.00
_cell.angle_beta   90.00
_cell.angle_gamma   90.00
#
_symmetry.space_group_name_H-M   'P 1'
#
loop_
_entity.id
_entity.type
_entity.pdbx_description
1 polymer ?
#
loop_
_entity_poly.entity_id
_entity_poly.type
_entity_poly.pdbx_seq_one_letter_code
_entity_poly.pdbx_strand_id
1 'polypeptide(L)'
;MSNELKSILSQLQELNLSVRHGLEIAELYVPLINQQFDQLHAIGLLERQMCLGDVVHEGRYNAANGPEDSTWLLQAALGISYGGIGIVHWDAHDLWEYRNSDGTINTQMLVNFTAFEGCPSAIKGLLVPQVEPLVLHACRLLRP
;
A
#
# COMPACT_ATOMS: atom_id res chain seq x y z
N MET A 1 -37.97 7.77 3.84
CA MET A 1 -36.53 7.49 3.85
C MET A 1 -35.93 8.24 5.03
N SER A 2 -35.37 7.54 6.03
CA SER A 2 -34.88 8.18 7.27
C SER A 2 -33.76 9.18 6.96
N ASN A 3 -33.63 10.24 7.76
CA ASN A 3 -32.56 11.23 7.62
C ASN A 3 -31.16 10.59 7.79
N GLU A 4 -31.08 9.52 8.59
CA GLU A 4 -29.87 8.72 8.78
C GLU A 4 -29.42 8.02 7.50
N LEU A 5 -30.35 7.38 6.77
CA LEU A 5 -30.02 6.73 5.49
C LEU A 5 -29.53 7.73 4.43
N LYS A 6 -30.10 8.95 4.42
CA LYS A 6 -29.62 10.03 3.54
C LYS A 6 -28.19 10.44 3.88
N SER A 7 -27.87 10.57 5.17
CA SER A 7 -26.52 10.94 5.61
C SER A 7 -25.48 9.88 5.25
N ILE A 8 -25.81 8.59 5.44
CA ILE A 8 -24.92 7.48 5.08
C ILE A 8 -24.67 7.46 3.56
N LEU A 9 -25.70 7.68 2.76
CA LEU A 9 -25.57 7.76 1.30
C LEU A 9 -24.65 8.90 0.86
N SER A 10 -24.78 10.09 1.47
CA SER A 10 -23.90 11.22 1.17
C SER A 10 -22.44 10.93 1.52
N GLN A 11 -22.16 10.32 2.68
CA GLN A 11 -20.80 9.93 3.06
C GLN A 11 -20.20 8.90 2.10
N LEU A 12 -20.99 7.92 1.65
CA LEU A 12 -20.56 6.93 0.66
C LEU A 12 -20.24 7.58 -0.69
N GLN A 13 -21.03 8.57 -1.11
CA GLN A 13 -20.79 9.30 -2.35
C GLN A 13 -19.50 10.12 -2.27
N GLU A 14 -19.28 10.84 -1.17
CA GLU A 14 -18.05 11.60 -0.92
C GLU A 14 -16.82 10.70 -0.91
N LEU A 15 -16.89 9.56 -0.21
CA LEU A 15 -15.81 8.59 -0.20
C LEU A 15 -15.53 8.04 -1.60
N ASN A 16 -16.58 7.70 -2.37
CA ASN A 16 -16.40 7.18 -3.73
C ASN A 16 -15.74 8.20 -4.65
N LEU A 17 -16.15 9.46 -4.57
CA LEU A 17 -15.54 10.56 -5.33
C LEU A 17 -14.07 10.77 -4.94
N SER A 18 -13.77 10.74 -3.65
CA SER A 18 -12.40 10.84 -3.13
C SER A 18 -11.51 9.71 -3.66
N VAL A 19 -11.98 8.46 -3.61
CA VAL A 19 -11.23 7.29 -4.11
C VAL A 19 -11.03 7.37 -5.63
N ARG A 20 -12.04 7.81 -6.40
CA ARG A 20 -11.91 7.99 -7.85
C ARG A 20 -10.89 9.06 -8.20
N HIS A 21 -10.96 10.19 -7.52
CA HIS A 21 -9.99 11.27 -7.71
C HIS A 21 -8.57 10.80 -7.36
N GLY A 22 -8.42 10.07 -6.25
CA GLY A 22 -7.16 9.42 -5.88
C GLY A 22 -6.69 8.47 -6.99
N LEU A 23 -7.56 7.64 -7.55
CA LEU A 23 -7.19 6.73 -8.63
C LEU A 23 -6.64 7.48 -9.86
N GLU A 24 -7.30 8.56 -10.29
CA GLU A 24 -6.83 9.36 -11.43
C GLU A 24 -5.42 9.94 -11.18
N ILE A 25 -5.18 10.47 -9.97
CA ILE A 25 -3.85 10.95 -9.57
C ILE A 25 -2.85 9.81 -9.54
N ALA A 26 -3.22 8.66 -8.96
CA ALA A 26 -2.34 7.52 -8.79
C ALA A 26 -1.85 6.99 -10.14
N GLU A 27 -2.78 6.76 -11.08
CA GLU A 27 -2.48 6.25 -12.43
C GLU A 27 -1.60 7.22 -13.22
N LEU A 28 -1.68 8.53 -12.95
CA LEU A 28 -0.86 9.52 -13.62
C LEU A 28 0.57 9.57 -13.04
N TYR A 29 0.71 9.60 -11.70
CA TYR A 29 1.98 9.92 -11.06
C TYR A 29 2.77 8.71 -10.57
N VAL A 30 2.11 7.66 -10.07
CA VAL A 30 2.81 6.50 -9.49
C VAL A 30 3.70 5.79 -10.51
N PRO A 31 3.28 5.55 -11.76
CA PRO A 31 4.16 4.94 -12.76
C PRO A 31 5.42 5.77 -13.03
N LEU A 32 5.29 7.11 -13.07
CA LEU A 32 6.42 8.02 -13.27
C LEU A 32 7.40 7.95 -12.09
N ILE A 33 6.88 7.93 -10.86
CA ILE A 33 7.69 7.82 -9.64
C ILE A 33 8.41 6.47 -9.61
N ASN A 34 7.71 5.37 -9.92
CA ASN A 34 8.31 4.03 -9.97
C ASN A 34 9.45 3.98 -11.00
N GLN A 35 9.26 4.59 -12.18
CA GLN A 35 10.33 4.70 -13.19
C GLN A 35 11.56 5.46 -12.66
N GLN A 36 11.39 6.51 -11.85
CA GLN A 36 12.52 7.21 -11.23
C GLN A 36 13.25 6.32 -10.22
N PHE A 37 12.51 5.54 -9.41
CA PHE A 37 13.12 4.59 -8.48
C PHE A 37 13.90 3.49 -9.20
N ASP A 38 13.36 2.95 -10.29
CA ASP A 38 14.04 1.97 -11.12
C ASP A 38 15.36 2.53 -11.69
N GLN A 39 15.34 3.79 -12.15
CA GLN A 39 16.55 4.47 -12.61
C GLN A 39 17.58 4.66 -11.50
N LEU A 40 17.16 5.11 -10.31
CA LEU A 40 18.03 5.27 -9.15
C LEU A 40 18.63 3.94 -8.68
N HIS A 41 17.84 2.86 -8.73
CA HIS A 41 18.32 1.51 -8.43
C HIS A 41 19.35 1.04 -9.47
N ALA A 42 19.09 1.27 -10.76
CA ALA A 42 19.97 0.85 -11.84
C ALA A 42 21.37 1.49 -11.78
N ILE A 43 21.48 2.71 -11.24
CA ILE A 43 22.76 3.41 -11.03
C ILE A 43 23.38 3.11 -9.65
N GLY A 44 22.77 2.24 -8.85
CA GLY A 44 23.29 1.82 -7.55
C GLY A 44 23.15 2.84 -6.42
N LEU A 45 22.32 3.88 -6.59
CA LEU A 45 22.05 4.85 -5.51
C LEU A 45 21.09 4.30 -4.45
N LEU A 46 20.29 3.29 -4.81
CA LEU A 46 19.36 2.64 -3.91
C LEU A 46 19.63 1.14 -3.84
N GLU A 47 19.87 0.67 -2.63
CA GLU A 47 19.99 -0.76 -2.34
C GLU A 47 18.62 -1.45 -2.33
N ARG A 48 18.64 -2.79 -2.45
CA ARG A 48 17.42 -3.61 -2.39
C ARG A 48 16.79 -3.51 -1.02
N GLN A 49 15.78 -2.66 -0.88
CA GLN A 49 15.05 -2.47 0.37
C GLN A 49 13.55 -2.33 0.11
N MET A 50 12.77 -2.60 1.15
CA MET A 50 11.32 -2.42 1.18
C MET A 50 11.02 -1.37 2.25
N CYS A 51 10.44 -0.24 1.85
CA CYS A 51 9.95 0.76 2.79
C CYS A 51 8.46 0.52 3.03
N LEU A 52 8.06 0.33 4.28
CA LEU A 52 6.66 0.21 4.65
C LEU A 52 6.06 1.58 5.01
N GLY A 53 4.83 1.81 4.56
CA GLY A 53 3.99 2.94 4.93
C GLY A 53 2.86 2.51 5.87
N ASP A 54 1.77 3.27 5.86
CA ASP A 54 0.62 2.96 6.72
C ASP A 54 -0.26 1.84 6.15
N VAL A 55 -1.11 1.29 7.02
CA VAL A 55 -2.18 0.38 6.60
C VAL A 55 -3.26 1.20 5.89
N VAL A 56 -3.51 0.86 4.62
CA VAL A 56 -4.49 1.57 3.77
C VAL A 56 -5.86 0.91 3.78
N HIS A 57 -5.93 -0.38 4.12
CA HIS A 57 -7.17 -1.11 4.19
C HIS A 57 -7.07 -2.30 5.16
N GLU A 58 -8.18 -2.57 5.85
CA GLU A 58 -8.37 -3.74 6.70
C GLU A 58 -9.67 -4.43 6.28
N GLY A 59 -9.61 -5.75 6.18
CA GLY A 59 -10.77 -6.57 5.87
C GLY A 59 -10.85 -7.79 6.78
N ARG A 60 -12.05 -8.36 6.84
CA ARG A 60 -12.29 -9.67 7.47
C ARG A 60 -12.28 -10.74 6.39
N TYR A 61 -11.81 -11.93 6.72
CA TYR A 61 -12.03 -13.07 5.84
C TYR A 61 -13.52 -13.40 5.79
N ASN A 62 -13.99 -13.84 4.62
CA ASN A 62 -15.27 -14.52 4.55
C ASN A 62 -15.08 -15.99 4.99
N ALA A 63 -16.16 -16.68 5.31
CA ALA A 63 -16.12 -18.09 5.72
C ALA A 63 -15.47 -19.05 4.69
N ALA A 64 -15.24 -18.59 3.45
CA ALA A 64 -14.60 -19.37 2.39
C ALA A 64 -13.09 -19.17 2.30
N ASN A 65 -12.55 -18.05 2.77
CA ASN A 65 -11.18 -17.62 2.50
C ASN A 65 -10.28 -17.56 3.75
N GLY A 66 -10.79 -17.91 4.94
CA GLY A 66 -10.00 -17.95 6.16
C GLY A 66 -10.84 -18.19 7.42
N PRO A 67 -10.18 -18.30 8.59
CA PRO A 67 -10.87 -18.32 9.87
C PRO A 67 -11.70 -17.05 10.06
N GLU A 68 -12.94 -17.17 10.53
CA GLU A 68 -13.82 -16.00 10.78
C GLU A 68 -13.23 -15.02 11.81
N ASP A 69 -12.29 -15.50 12.64
CA ASP A 69 -11.62 -14.73 13.69
C ASP A 69 -10.34 -14.00 13.21
N SER A 70 -9.92 -14.18 11.96
CA SER A 70 -8.72 -13.53 11.42
C SER A 70 -9.08 -12.30 10.57
N THR A 71 -8.21 -11.29 10.61
CA THR A 71 -8.28 -10.12 9.72
C THR A 71 -7.08 -10.09 8.77
N TRP A 72 -7.28 -9.52 7.59
CA TRP A 72 -6.22 -9.25 6.65
C TRP A 72 -6.05 -7.75 6.48
N LEU A 73 -4.81 -7.32 6.25
CA LEU A 73 -4.45 -5.91 6.13
C LEU A 73 -3.67 -5.69 4.84
N LEU A 74 -3.92 -4.54 4.22
CA LEU A 74 -3.11 -4.03 3.12
C LEU A 74 -2.30 -2.86 3.64
N GLN A 75 -0.99 -2.99 3.58
CA GLN A 75 -0.07 -1.94 3.97
C GLN A 75 0.59 -1.35 2.73
N ALA A 76 0.63 -0.03 2.61
CA ALA A 76 1.36 0.63 1.54
C ALA A 76 2.85 0.30 1.65
N ALA A 77 3.52 0.10 0.52
CA ALA A 77 4.94 -0.21 0.50
C ALA A 77 5.62 0.34 -0.76
N LEU A 78 6.93 0.55 -0.66
CA LEU A 78 7.81 0.90 -1.76
C LEU A 78 8.92 -0.14 -1.85
N GLY A 79 8.88 -0.96 -2.89
CA GLY A 79 9.90 -1.95 -3.22
C GLY A 79 10.85 -1.45 -4.29
N ILE A 80 12.03 -0.97 -3.89
CA ILE A 80 13.03 -0.33 -4.76
C ILE A 80 13.45 -1.20 -5.96
N SER A 81 13.44 -2.53 -5.81
CA SER A 81 13.79 -3.48 -6.88
C SER A 81 12.63 -4.40 -7.26
N TYR A 82 11.42 -4.07 -6.81
CA TYR A 82 10.25 -4.94 -6.91
C TYR A 82 9.08 -4.27 -7.65
N GLY A 83 9.35 -3.20 -8.40
CA GLY A 83 8.32 -2.47 -9.17
C GLY A 83 7.79 -1.21 -8.50
N GLY A 84 8.50 -0.68 -7.51
CA GLY A 84 8.22 0.61 -6.90
C GLY A 84 7.10 0.55 -5.86
N ILE A 85 6.19 1.53 -5.89
CA ILE A 85 5.07 1.65 -4.96
C ILE A 85 4.07 0.50 -5.19
N GLY A 86 3.48 0.00 -4.11
CA GLY A 86 2.49 -1.06 -4.12
C GLY A 86 1.92 -1.33 -2.73
N ILE A 87 1.49 -2.56 -2.50
CA ILE A 87 0.98 -3.02 -1.20
C ILE A 87 1.67 -4.30 -0.76
N VAL A 88 1.75 -4.51 0.55
CA VAL A 88 2.01 -5.81 1.16
C VAL A 88 0.71 -6.34 1.77
N HIS A 89 0.37 -7.56 1.42
CA HIS A 89 -0.72 -8.30 2.07
C HIS A 89 -0.24 -8.93 3.38
N TRP A 90 -1.00 -8.72 4.43
CA TRP A 90 -0.72 -9.27 5.75
C TRP A 90 -1.92 -10.07 6.26
N ASP A 91 -1.63 -11.21 6.87
CA ASP A 91 -2.49 -11.70 7.95
C ASP A 91 -2.23 -10.88 9.21
N ALA A 92 -3.24 -10.66 10.04
CA ALA A 92 -3.09 -9.93 11.30
C ALA A 92 -2.05 -10.56 12.22
N HIS A 93 -1.94 -11.89 12.23
CA HIS A 93 -0.93 -12.58 13.00
C HIS A 93 0.47 -12.30 12.45
N ASP A 94 0.65 -12.41 11.13
CA ASP A 94 1.94 -12.14 10.46
C ASP A 94 2.42 -10.70 10.70
N LEU A 95 1.50 -9.73 10.65
CA LEU A 95 1.83 -8.33 10.92
C LEU A 95 2.22 -8.13 12.40
N TRP A 96 1.54 -8.82 13.31
CA TRP A 96 1.88 -8.77 14.73
C TRP A 96 3.27 -9.39 14.98
N GLU A 97 3.57 -10.55 14.41
CA GLU A 97 4.89 -11.17 14.52
C GLU A 97 5.98 -10.26 13.94
N TYR A 98 5.76 -9.69 12.75
CA TYR A 98 6.69 -8.76 12.14
C TYR A 98 6.99 -7.55 13.04
N ARG A 99 5.96 -6.93 13.61
CA ARG A 99 6.11 -5.77 14.51
C ARG A 99 6.85 -6.09 15.80
N ASN A 100 6.80 -7.35 16.27
CA ASN A 100 7.50 -7.80 17.47
C ASN A 100 8.87 -8.43 17.16
N SER A 101 9.22 -8.59 15.89
CA SER A 101 10.56 -8.97 15.44
C SER A 101 11.49 -7.75 15.40
N ASP A 102 12.80 -7.97 15.29
CA ASP A 102 13.82 -6.90 15.17
C ASP A 102 13.71 -6.09 13.84
N GLY A 103 12.58 -6.15 13.14
CA GLY A 103 12.33 -5.41 11.90
C GLY A 103 13.16 -5.89 10.72
N THR A 104 13.71 -7.10 10.77
CA THR A 104 14.39 -7.70 9.62
C THR A 104 13.36 -8.02 8.55
N ILE A 105 13.49 -7.37 7.40
CA ILE A 105 12.66 -7.61 6.21
C ILE A 105 12.71 -9.10 5.91
N ASN A 106 11.59 -9.78 6.13
CA ASN A 106 11.47 -11.21 5.85
C ASN A 106 11.18 -11.41 4.36
N THR A 107 11.72 -12.49 3.79
CA THR A 107 11.35 -13.02 2.47
C THR A 107 9.82 -13.05 2.27
N GLN A 108 9.06 -13.25 3.35
CA GLN A 108 7.59 -13.19 3.38
C GLN A 108 7.03 -11.88 2.80
N MET A 109 7.63 -10.73 3.12
CA MET A 109 7.17 -9.43 2.63
C MET A 109 7.28 -9.32 1.12
N LEU A 110 8.33 -9.92 0.55
CA LEU A 110 8.54 -9.95 -0.90
C LEU A 110 7.52 -10.84 -1.59
N VAL A 111 7.17 -11.98 -0.97
CA VAL A 111 6.15 -12.91 -1.48
C VAL A 111 4.77 -12.25 -1.48
N ASN A 112 4.48 -11.45 -0.44
CA ASN A 112 3.17 -10.81 -0.28
C ASN A 112 3.09 -9.42 -0.91
N PHE A 113 4.14 -8.96 -1.58
CA PHE A 113 4.16 -7.66 -2.24
C PHE A 113 3.46 -7.72 -3.59
N THR A 114 2.54 -6.78 -3.82
CA THR A 114 1.89 -6.54 -5.10
C THR A 114 2.21 -5.12 -5.55
N ALA A 115 2.92 -5.00 -6.68
CA ALA A 115 3.24 -3.70 -7.28
C ALA A 115 1.98 -2.94 -7.70
N PHE A 116 2.10 -1.62 -7.86
CA PHE A 116 0.99 -0.72 -8.20
C PHE A 116 0.10 -1.26 -9.32
N GLU A 117 0.68 -1.74 -10.43
CA GLU A 117 -0.09 -2.24 -11.58
C GLU A 117 -0.96 -3.46 -11.29
N GLY A 118 -0.57 -4.28 -10.31
CA GLY A 118 -1.35 -5.43 -9.87
C GLY A 118 -2.45 -5.08 -8.87
N CYS A 119 -2.46 -3.86 -8.34
CA CYS A 119 -3.41 -3.45 -7.31
C CYS A 119 -4.81 -3.20 -7.90
N PRO A 120 -5.89 -3.58 -7.20
CA PRO A 120 -7.25 -3.17 -7.57
C PRO A 120 -7.40 -1.65 -7.60
N SER A 121 -8.24 -1.12 -8.49
CA SER A 121 -8.39 0.33 -8.70
C SER A 121 -8.75 1.10 -7.41
N ALA A 122 -9.60 0.52 -6.55
CA ALA A 122 -9.91 1.15 -5.27
C ALA A 122 -8.67 1.29 -4.37
N ILE A 123 -7.80 0.28 -4.35
CA ILE A 123 -6.55 0.29 -3.59
C ILE A 123 -5.55 1.27 -4.18
N LYS A 124 -5.43 1.31 -5.52
CA LYS A 124 -4.61 2.32 -6.21
C LYS A 124 -4.99 3.75 -5.77
N GLY A 125 -6.29 4.04 -5.69
CA GLY A 125 -6.76 5.34 -5.20
C GLY A 125 -6.43 5.61 -3.72
N LEU A 126 -6.48 4.57 -2.88
CA LEU A 126 -6.10 4.66 -1.45
C LEU A 126 -4.59 4.79 -1.22
N LEU A 127 -3.74 4.48 -2.21
CA LEU A 127 -2.29 4.62 -2.11
C LEU A 127 -1.82 6.07 -2.24
N VAL A 128 -2.59 6.97 -2.86
CA VAL A 128 -2.14 8.36 -3.11
C VAL A 128 -1.64 9.09 -1.87
N PRO A 129 -2.34 9.07 -0.72
CA PRO A 129 -1.88 9.75 0.49
C PRO A 129 -0.56 9.17 1.04
N GLN A 130 -0.19 7.96 0.63
CA GLN A 130 1.01 7.25 1.08
C GLN A 130 2.21 7.45 0.14
N VAL A 131 2.00 7.98 -1.07
CA VAL A 131 3.08 8.19 -2.05
C VAL A 131 4.15 9.12 -1.50
N GLU A 132 3.77 10.30 -1.02
CA GLU A 132 4.73 11.28 -0.48
C GLU A 132 5.48 10.75 0.76
N PRO A 133 4.81 10.20 1.80
CA PRO A 133 5.49 9.58 2.93
C PRO A 133 6.52 8.52 2.52
N LEU A 134 6.17 7.64 1.58
CA LEU A 134 7.06 6.59 1.09
C LEU A 134 8.27 7.15 0.33
N VAL A 135 8.05 8.14 -0.54
CA VAL A 135 9.14 8.80 -1.27
C VAL A 135 10.08 9.50 -0.30
N LEU A 136 9.56 10.25 0.67
CA LEU A 136 10.36 10.90 1.70
C LEU A 136 11.13 9.90 2.55
N HIS A 137 10.52 8.74 2.85
CA HIS A 137 11.20 7.65 3.55
C HIS A 137 12.39 7.15 2.73
N ALA A 138 12.20 6.83 1.45
CA ALA A 138 13.29 6.36 0.59
C ALA A 138 14.40 7.40 0.41
N CYS A 139 14.04 8.67 0.28
CA CYS A 139 15.03 9.75 0.18
C CYS A 139 15.93 9.86 1.44
N ARG A 140 15.45 9.47 2.62
CA ARG A 140 16.29 9.42 3.84
C ARG A 140 17.28 8.25 3.84
N LEU A 141 17.03 7.24 3.02
CA LEU A 141 17.90 6.07 2.87
C LEU A 141 19.01 6.30 1.84
N LEU A 142 18.85 7.26 0.93
CA LEU A 142 19.91 7.75 0.07
C LEU A 142 21.03 8.36 0.93
N ARG A 143 22.05 7.56 1.26
CA ARG A 143 23.31 8.06 1.82
C ARG A 143 24.22 8.47 0.65
N PRO A 144 24.79 9.69 0.65
CA PRO A 144 25.88 10.03 -0.26
C PRO A 144 27.15 9.23 0.04
#